data_AF-A0A929AU12-F1
#
_entry.id   AF-A0A929AU12-F1
#
_cell.length_a   1.000
_cell.length_b   1.000
_cell.length_c   1.000
_cell.angle_alpha   90.00
_cell.angle_beta   90.00
_cell.angle_gamma   90.00
#
_symmetry.space_group_name_H-M   'P 1'
#
loop_
_entity.id
_entity.type
_entity.pdbx_description
1 polymer ?
#
loop_
_entity_poly.entity_id
_entity_poly.type
_entity_poly.pdbx_seq_one_letter_code
_entity_poly.pdbx_strand_id
1 'polypeptide(L)'
;MNQANPTLSALHTAYVRWAGIPVAILELRRDELNEKIPPQLDILFFQPAAEDNLSEDEYFTYIATAGMSTRIMQEPCKHVELILCVQERQPQAALELLGRRLAELAVLPFREGTSFTPNLLLYDVSLPLFERMDCALITNWGVYSPEWLPGIQPPVQLLSVKPVYKSEADIIEGIGDIEVCRRFRNEGINWDNPKRSPANLQVLPTIVEFEERRSVMAGTDVKTTIQNIWNDIKEWYTENASSLLENLKDGVSDQELREFEERVGLALPDDYKASLKLHNGDVYIHDYNYLSLDGVLNRWLRMKKMSEEGGFEGREVFEAGEGIIQNTWWHPGWIPFAEDGGGNLICIDMAPDADGVVGQILNMELRSGPGVSEYTSFLEYLEHYKDDLYAGVYEVDEDGYIIEKLD
;
A
#
# COMPACT_ATOMS: atom_id res chain seq x y z
N MET A 1 11.84 -16.27 -26.55
CA MET A 1 10.80 -16.09 -27.59
C MET A 1 10.22 -14.71 -27.36
N ASN A 2 10.24 -13.80 -28.35
CA ASN A 2 9.53 -12.52 -28.21
C ASN A 2 8.04 -12.84 -28.11
N GLN A 3 7.46 -12.71 -26.91
CA GLN A 3 6.02 -12.76 -26.75
C GLN A 3 5.40 -11.58 -27.50
N ALA A 4 4.28 -11.81 -28.17
CA ALA A 4 3.54 -10.73 -28.82
C ALA A 4 2.95 -9.81 -27.75
N ASN A 5 2.85 -8.51 -28.05
CA ASN A 5 2.22 -7.54 -27.15
C ASN A 5 0.74 -7.92 -26.88
N PRO A 6 0.19 -7.52 -25.73
CA PRO A 6 -1.23 -7.64 -25.44
C PRO A 6 -2.09 -7.04 -26.55
N THR A 7 -3.22 -7.70 -26.85
CA THR A 7 -4.24 -7.14 -27.76
C THR A 7 -5.23 -6.28 -26.97
N LEU A 8 -5.90 -5.35 -27.64
CA LEU A 8 -6.95 -4.53 -27.01
C LEU A 8 -8.06 -5.41 -26.40
N SER A 9 -8.48 -6.46 -27.12
CA SER A 9 -9.48 -7.40 -26.59
C SER A 9 -9.00 -8.15 -25.34
N ALA A 10 -7.71 -8.50 -25.26
CA ALA A 10 -7.16 -9.16 -24.07
C ALA A 10 -7.14 -8.21 -22.86
N LEU A 11 -6.81 -6.93 -23.08
CA LEU A 11 -6.86 -5.89 -22.05
C LEU A 11 -8.28 -5.71 -21.52
N HIS A 12 -9.28 -5.61 -22.40
CA HIS A 12 -10.69 -5.56 -21.98
C HIS A 12 -11.09 -6.78 -21.14
N THR A 13 -10.73 -7.99 -21.57
CA THR A 13 -11.02 -9.21 -20.79
C THR A 13 -10.33 -9.20 -19.42
N ALA A 14 -9.09 -8.73 -19.33
CA ALA A 14 -8.37 -8.63 -18.07
C ALA A 14 -9.03 -7.60 -17.13
N TYR A 15 -9.42 -6.43 -17.65
CA TYR A 15 -10.16 -5.43 -16.89
C TYR A 15 -11.50 -5.95 -16.40
N VAL A 16 -12.25 -6.69 -17.21
CA VAL A 16 -13.54 -7.27 -16.78
C VAL A 16 -13.37 -8.25 -15.62
N ARG A 17 -12.23 -8.95 -15.55
CA ARG A 17 -11.90 -9.83 -14.42
C ARG A 17 -11.45 -9.07 -13.19
N TRP A 18 -10.89 -7.87 -13.37
CA TRP A 18 -10.28 -7.09 -12.30
C TRP A 18 -11.28 -6.12 -11.65
N ALA A 19 -12.07 -5.38 -12.43
CA ALA A 19 -12.98 -4.34 -11.96
C ALA A 19 -14.43 -4.52 -12.46
N GLY A 20 -14.78 -5.71 -12.97
CA GLY A 20 -16.12 -5.98 -13.50
C GLY A 20 -16.41 -5.32 -14.85
N ILE A 21 -17.68 -5.24 -15.24
CA ILE A 21 -18.07 -4.74 -16.57
C ILE A 21 -18.05 -3.19 -16.54
N PRO A 22 -17.32 -2.53 -17.45
CA PRO A 22 -17.33 -1.07 -17.51
C PRO A 22 -18.73 -0.55 -17.86
N VAL A 23 -19.16 0.51 -17.17
CA VAL A 23 -20.48 1.14 -17.38
C VAL A 23 -20.52 1.96 -18.67
N ALA A 24 -19.37 2.41 -19.15
CA ALA A 24 -19.20 3.10 -20.42
C ALA A 24 -17.80 2.84 -20.98
N ILE A 25 -17.68 2.95 -22.31
CA ILE A 25 -16.41 2.83 -23.02
C ILE A 25 -16.32 4.00 -24.01
N LEU A 26 -15.27 4.80 -23.88
CA LEU A 26 -14.92 5.82 -24.87
C LEU A 26 -13.86 5.27 -25.81
N GLU A 27 -14.26 4.98 -27.03
CA GLU A 27 -13.37 4.44 -28.06
C GLU A 27 -12.60 5.54 -28.78
N LEU A 28 -11.26 5.52 -28.70
CA LEU A 28 -10.41 6.44 -29.44
C LEU A 28 -9.63 5.67 -30.51
N ARG A 29 -9.79 6.10 -31.75
CA ARG A 29 -9.17 5.51 -32.94
C ARG A 29 -8.37 6.58 -33.64
N ARG A 30 -7.19 6.22 -34.13
CA ARG A 30 -6.31 7.16 -34.85
C ARG A 30 -6.32 6.84 -36.33
N ASP A 31 -6.52 7.88 -37.13
CA ASP A 31 -6.51 7.77 -38.59
C ASP A 31 -5.09 7.63 -39.16
N GLU A 32 -4.09 8.21 -38.48
CA GLU A 32 -2.68 8.14 -38.89
C GLU A 32 -1.95 6.96 -38.24
N LEU A 33 -1.42 6.08 -39.08
CA LEU A 33 -0.59 4.96 -38.64
C LEU A 33 0.81 5.47 -38.23
N ASN A 34 1.01 5.66 -36.93
CA ASN A 34 2.33 5.81 -36.32
C ASN A 34 2.72 4.49 -35.64
N GLU A 35 3.82 3.87 -36.07
CA GLU A 35 4.24 2.57 -35.54
C GLU A 35 4.56 2.62 -34.03
N LYS A 36 5.00 3.77 -33.51
CA LYS A 36 5.39 3.94 -32.12
C LYS A 36 4.23 4.06 -31.15
N ILE A 37 3.08 4.58 -31.61
CA ILE A 37 1.97 4.94 -30.72
C ILE A 37 0.82 3.94 -30.90
N PRO A 38 0.09 3.56 -29.83
CA PRO A 38 -1.08 2.72 -29.95
C PRO A 38 -2.09 3.29 -30.96
N PRO A 39 -2.54 2.51 -31.96
CA PRO A 39 -3.50 2.96 -32.97
C PRO A 39 -4.93 3.01 -32.42
N GLN A 40 -5.18 2.28 -31.35
CA GLN A 40 -6.45 2.20 -30.64
C GLN A 40 -6.16 2.37 -29.15
N LEU A 41 -6.95 3.20 -28.49
CA LEU A 41 -6.91 3.41 -27.06
C LEU A 41 -8.34 3.61 -26.60
N ASP A 42 -8.84 2.73 -25.75
CA ASP A 42 -10.14 2.89 -25.12
C ASP A 42 -9.96 3.50 -23.73
N ILE A 43 -10.96 4.25 -23.28
CA ILE A 43 -11.11 4.63 -21.88
C ILE A 43 -12.30 3.89 -21.32
N LEU A 44 -12.05 3.10 -20.27
CA LEU A 44 -13.04 2.30 -19.58
C LEU A 44 -13.47 3.04 -18.31
N PHE A 45 -14.77 3.15 -18.09
CA PHE A 45 -15.34 3.76 -16.90
C PHE A 45 -15.96 2.68 -16.02
N PHE A 46 -15.54 2.59 -14.76
CA PHE A 46 -16.09 1.67 -13.76
C PHE A 46 -16.67 2.47 -12.62
N GLN A 47 -17.84 2.05 -12.15
CA GLN A 47 -18.59 2.69 -11.07
C GLN A 47 -19.12 1.59 -10.15
N PRO A 48 -19.25 1.86 -8.84
CA PRO A 48 -19.92 0.97 -7.90
C PRO A 48 -21.32 0.59 -8.39
N ALA A 49 -21.74 -0.64 -8.07
CA ALA A 49 -23.06 -1.11 -8.43
C ALA A 49 -24.13 -0.26 -7.74
N ALA A 50 -25.28 -0.10 -8.39
CA ALA A 50 -26.40 0.66 -7.81
C ALA A 50 -26.92 0.06 -6.49
N GLU A 51 -26.59 -1.19 -6.21
CA GLU A 51 -27.00 -1.96 -5.04
C GLU A 51 -26.10 -1.72 -3.81
N ASP A 52 -24.91 -1.14 -4.00
CA ASP A 52 -23.89 -0.96 -2.95
C ASP A 52 -24.28 0.10 -1.91
N ASN A 53 -25.38 0.86 -2.13
CA ASN A 53 -25.94 1.86 -1.20
C ASN A 53 -24.93 2.84 -0.59
N LEU A 54 -23.84 3.13 -1.32
CA LEU A 54 -22.78 4.04 -0.88
C LEU A 54 -23.30 5.46 -0.67
N SER A 55 -22.79 6.13 0.36
CA SER A 55 -22.97 7.57 0.55
C SER A 55 -22.32 8.37 -0.58
N GLU A 56 -22.64 9.67 -0.69
CA GLU A 56 -22.02 10.53 -1.72
C GLU A 56 -20.48 10.61 -1.58
N ASP A 57 -19.98 10.55 -0.35
CA ASP A 57 -18.55 10.63 -0.03
C ASP A 57 -17.82 9.30 -0.28
N GLU A 58 -18.52 8.17 -0.26
CA GLU A 58 -17.98 6.83 -0.55
C GLU A 58 -18.03 6.49 -2.05
N TYR A 59 -18.80 7.23 -2.84
CA TYR A 59 -18.91 6.97 -4.27
C TYR A 59 -17.64 7.38 -5.02
N PHE A 60 -17.19 6.52 -5.93
CA PHE A 60 -16.04 6.81 -6.81
C PHE A 60 -16.30 6.37 -8.27
N THR A 61 -15.42 6.79 -9.17
CA THR A 61 -15.38 6.30 -10.56
C THR A 61 -13.93 6.03 -10.95
N TYR A 62 -13.64 4.79 -11.37
CA TYR A 62 -12.36 4.47 -12.02
C TYR A 62 -12.42 4.76 -13.51
N ILE A 63 -11.38 5.44 -14.00
CA ILE A 63 -11.19 5.77 -15.40
C ILE A 63 -9.86 5.13 -15.81
N ALA A 64 -9.94 4.04 -16.57
CA ALA A 64 -8.77 3.27 -16.96
C ALA A 64 -8.49 3.38 -18.46
N THR A 65 -7.21 3.40 -18.83
CA THR A 65 -6.82 3.21 -20.23
C THR A 65 -6.83 1.74 -20.60
N ALA A 66 -7.22 1.42 -21.82
CA ALA A 66 -7.02 0.11 -22.41
C ALA A 66 -6.45 0.29 -23.82
N GLY A 67 -5.17 -0.01 -24.00
CA GLY A 67 -4.53 0.01 -25.31
C GLY A 67 -3.08 0.47 -25.28
N MET A 68 -2.61 1.10 -24.19
CA MET A 68 -1.22 1.51 -24.03
C MET A 68 -0.29 0.31 -24.22
N SER A 69 -0.62 -0.81 -23.58
CA SER A 69 0.20 -2.04 -23.60
C SER A 69 0.22 -2.75 -24.95
N THR A 70 -0.60 -2.35 -25.93
CA THR A 70 -0.50 -2.86 -27.32
C THR A 70 0.79 -2.40 -28.03
N ARG A 71 1.51 -1.46 -27.42
CA ARG A 71 2.86 -1.05 -27.79
C ARG A 71 3.77 -1.20 -26.57
N ILE A 72 5.06 -1.38 -26.84
CA ILE A 72 6.09 -1.45 -25.80
C ILE A 72 6.55 -0.03 -25.51
N MET A 73 6.46 0.36 -24.24
CA MET A 73 7.06 1.58 -23.71
C MET A 73 8.54 1.34 -23.38
N GLN A 74 9.34 2.40 -23.25
CA GLN A 74 10.73 2.25 -22.82
C GLN A 74 10.82 1.70 -21.39
N GLU A 75 11.93 1.02 -21.09
CA GLU A 75 12.28 0.56 -19.73
C GLU A 75 12.21 1.72 -18.72
N PRO A 76 11.89 1.45 -17.44
CA PRO A 76 11.73 0.14 -16.80
C PRO A 76 10.33 -0.50 -16.93
N CYS A 77 9.29 0.29 -17.23
CA CYS A 77 7.91 -0.20 -17.31
C CYS A 77 7.47 -0.38 -18.77
N LYS A 78 7.47 -1.62 -19.27
CA LYS A 78 7.22 -1.92 -20.71
C LYS A 78 5.75 -1.91 -21.10
N HIS A 79 4.91 -2.47 -20.24
CA HIS A 79 3.48 -2.66 -20.46
C HIS A 79 2.76 -2.08 -19.26
N VAL A 80 2.14 -0.93 -19.48
CA VAL A 80 1.45 -0.14 -18.47
C VAL A 80 0.06 0.18 -18.99
N GLU A 81 -0.92 0.22 -18.10
CA GLU A 81 -2.14 0.99 -18.29
C GLU A 81 -2.29 1.98 -17.13
N LEU A 82 -2.86 3.15 -17.43
CA LEU A 82 -3.11 4.19 -16.44
C LEU A 82 -4.52 4.05 -15.86
N ILE A 83 -4.64 4.33 -14.57
CA ILE A 83 -5.92 4.46 -13.89
C ILE A 83 -5.96 5.81 -13.17
N LEU A 84 -7.09 6.49 -13.28
CA LEU A 84 -7.40 7.68 -12.50
C LEU A 84 -8.73 7.45 -11.78
N CYS A 85 -8.80 7.86 -10.51
CA CYS A 85 -10.01 7.78 -9.72
C CYS A 85 -10.59 9.17 -9.48
N VAL A 86 -11.92 9.26 -9.41
CA VAL A 86 -12.64 10.50 -9.07
C VAL A 86 -13.65 10.20 -7.98
N GLN A 87 -13.55 10.90 -6.86
CA GLN A 87 -14.55 10.88 -5.81
C GLN A 87 -15.81 11.64 -6.23
N GLU A 88 -16.95 11.18 -5.72
CA GLU A 88 -18.30 11.66 -5.99
C GLU A 88 -18.81 11.37 -7.40
N ARG A 89 -20.14 11.38 -7.53
CA ARG A 89 -20.81 11.19 -8.82
C ARG A 89 -20.58 12.38 -9.74
N GLN A 90 -19.97 12.10 -10.89
CA GLN A 90 -19.74 13.10 -11.93
C GLN A 90 -20.68 12.91 -13.12
N PRO A 91 -21.11 13.99 -13.78
CA PRO A 91 -21.86 13.88 -15.03
C PRO A 91 -21.04 13.15 -16.10
N GLN A 92 -21.68 12.25 -16.85
CA GLN A 92 -21.02 11.47 -17.92
C GLN A 92 -20.21 12.33 -18.90
N ALA A 93 -20.74 13.51 -19.27
CA ALA A 93 -20.04 14.43 -20.16
C ALA A 93 -18.72 14.97 -19.57
N ALA A 94 -18.64 15.16 -18.25
CA ALA A 94 -17.41 15.58 -17.58
C ALA A 94 -16.38 14.44 -17.51
N LEU A 95 -16.84 13.22 -17.22
CA LEU A 95 -16.01 12.01 -17.25
C LEU A 95 -15.44 11.74 -18.65
N GLU A 96 -16.22 11.96 -19.72
CA GLU A 96 -15.72 11.83 -21.09
C GLU A 96 -14.63 12.85 -21.43
N LEU A 97 -14.76 14.10 -20.96
CA LEU A 97 -13.71 15.12 -21.13
C LEU A 97 -12.43 14.72 -20.40
N LEU A 98 -12.56 14.25 -19.16
CA LEU A 98 -11.46 13.73 -18.36
C LEU A 98 -10.79 12.53 -19.04
N GLY A 99 -11.58 11.57 -19.52
CA GLY A 99 -11.09 10.40 -20.26
C GLY A 99 -10.32 10.77 -21.53
N ARG A 100 -10.80 11.74 -22.31
CA ARG A 100 -10.04 12.26 -23.47
C ARG A 100 -8.70 12.86 -23.06
N ARG A 101 -8.66 13.60 -21.96
CA ARG A 101 -7.41 14.18 -21.45
C ARG A 101 -6.45 13.12 -20.93
N LEU A 102 -6.96 12.09 -20.23
CA LEU A 102 -6.17 10.94 -19.81
C LEU A 102 -5.59 10.19 -21.01
N ALA A 103 -6.36 10.02 -22.09
CA ALA A 103 -5.87 9.42 -23.33
C ALA A 103 -4.75 10.23 -24.01
N GLU A 104 -4.81 11.57 -23.93
CA GLU A 104 -3.73 12.43 -24.41
C GLU A 104 -2.45 12.28 -23.58
N LEU A 105 -2.58 12.14 -22.26
CA LEU A 105 -1.47 11.88 -21.35
C LEU A 105 -0.85 10.50 -21.60
N ALA A 106 -1.67 9.47 -21.72
CA ALA A 106 -1.31 8.07 -21.94
C ALA A 106 -0.38 7.85 -23.15
N VAL A 107 -0.45 8.74 -24.15
CA VAL A 107 0.34 8.60 -25.38
C VAL A 107 1.65 9.37 -25.39
N LEU A 108 1.90 10.21 -24.37
CA LEU A 108 3.12 11.02 -24.28
C LEU A 108 4.39 10.16 -24.27
N PRO A 109 4.50 9.05 -23.50
CA PRO A 109 5.73 8.25 -23.47
C PRO A 109 6.11 7.70 -24.85
N PHE A 110 5.12 7.30 -25.64
CA PHE A 110 5.33 6.78 -26.98
C PHE A 110 5.75 7.86 -27.99
N ARG A 111 5.26 9.09 -27.82
CA ARG A 111 5.61 10.24 -28.68
C ARG A 111 7.02 10.73 -28.42
N GLU A 112 7.34 10.92 -27.14
CA GLU A 112 8.59 11.51 -26.70
C GLU A 112 9.71 10.48 -26.54
N GLY A 113 9.37 9.18 -26.56
CA GLY A 113 10.32 8.11 -26.30
C GLY A 113 10.79 8.12 -24.85
N THR A 114 9.85 8.27 -23.92
CA THR A 114 10.08 8.20 -22.47
C THR A 114 9.32 7.00 -21.88
N SER A 115 9.33 6.88 -20.55
CA SER A 115 8.57 5.87 -19.80
C SER A 115 7.73 6.54 -18.72
N PHE A 116 6.63 5.88 -18.34
CA PHE A 116 5.92 6.16 -17.10
C PHE A 116 6.37 5.14 -16.06
N THR A 117 6.83 5.64 -14.92
CA THR A 117 7.31 4.86 -13.80
C THR A 117 6.66 5.37 -12.52
N PRO A 118 6.63 4.57 -11.45
CA PRO A 118 6.33 5.09 -10.12
C PRO A 118 7.25 6.27 -9.77
N ASN A 119 6.78 7.12 -8.85
CA ASN A 119 7.42 8.37 -8.44
C ASN A 119 7.70 9.39 -9.56
N LEU A 120 6.98 9.34 -10.69
CA LEU A 120 7.16 10.32 -11.77
C LEU A 120 6.19 11.50 -11.60
N LEU A 121 6.74 12.71 -11.44
CA LEU A 121 5.96 13.95 -11.46
C LEU A 121 5.88 14.54 -12.87
N LEU A 122 4.66 14.87 -13.27
CA LEU A 122 4.35 15.57 -14.50
C LEU A 122 3.86 16.98 -14.16
N TYR A 123 4.60 17.98 -14.62
CA TYR A 123 4.26 19.39 -14.45
C TYR A 123 3.43 19.92 -15.62
N ASP A 124 2.66 20.99 -15.36
CA ASP A 124 1.81 21.66 -16.33
C ASP A 124 0.75 20.72 -16.97
N VAL A 125 0.27 19.76 -16.18
CA VAL A 125 -0.80 18.82 -16.53
C VAL A 125 -2.09 19.29 -15.87
N SER A 126 -3.01 19.80 -16.68
CA SER A 126 -4.39 20.08 -16.24
C SER A 126 -5.32 18.96 -16.69
N LEU A 127 -6.08 18.42 -15.75
CA LEU A 127 -7.09 17.38 -15.94
C LEU A 127 -8.47 17.97 -15.63
N PRO A 128 -9.49 17.76 -16.48
CA PRO A 128 -10.86 18.15 -16.18
C PRO A 128 -11.31 17.64 -14.80
N LEU A 129 -12.12 18.41 -14.08
CA LEU A 129 -12.50 18.25 -12.66
C LEU A 129 -11.42 18.63 -11.65
N PHE A 130 -10.14 18.44 -11.99
CA PHE A 130 -8.99 18.76 -11.14
C PHE A 130 -8.25 20.01 -11.61
N GLU A 131 -8.94 21.01 -12.17
CA GLU A 131 -8.28 22.16 -12.83
C GLU A 131 -7.42 23.01 -11.88
N ARG A 132 -7.62 22.86 -10.57
CA ARG A 132 -6.82 23.50 -9.51
C ARG A 132 -5.48 22.78 -9.25
N MET A 133 -5.34 21.55 -9.71
CA MET A 133 -4.18 20.68 -9.58
C MET A 133 -3.50 20.59 -10.95
N ASP A 134 -2.48 21.41 -11.14
CA ASP A 134 -1.75 21.62 -12.40
C ASP A 134 -0.56 20.68 -12.59
N CYS A 135 -0.47 19.65 -11.73
CA CYS A 135 0.54 18.61 -11.79
C CYS A 135 -0.12 17.23 -11.61
N ALA A 136 0.55 16.17 -12.05
CA ALA A 136 0.11 14.79 -11.84
C ALA A 136 1.28 13.92 -11.38
N LEU A 137 1.09 13.19 -10.30
CA LEU A 137 1.98 12.14 -9.85
C LEU A 137 1.58 10.81 -10.49
N ILE A 138 2.54 10.13 -11.10
CA ILE A 138 2.40 8.74 -11.55
C ILE A 138 3.01 7.85 -10.46
N THR A 139 2.21 6.96 -9.88
CA THR A 139 2.62 6.02 -8.83
C THR A 139 1.98 4.64 -9.08
N ASN A 140 2.33 3.62 -8.30
CA ASN A 140 1.65 2.32 -8.40
C ASN A 140 0.18 2.45 -8.02
N TRP A 141 -0.71 1.63 -8.59
CA TRP A 141 -2.12 1.59 -8.19
C TRP A 141 -2.31 1.35 -6.69
N GLY A 142 -1.63 0.34 -6.13
CA GLY A 142 -1.56 0.07 -4.70
C GLY A 142 -0.53 0.90 -3.93
N VAL A 143 0.07 1.92 -4.57
CA VAL A 143 1.14 2.81 -4.05
C VAL A 143 2.44 2.10 -3.69
N TYR A 144 2.42 1.15 -2.76
CA TYR A 144 3.60 0.53 -2.13
C TYR A 144 4.19 -0.61 -2.95
N SER A 145 3.36 -1.30 -3.73
CA SER A 145 3.81 -2.39 -4.60
C SER A 145 3.15 -2.32 -5.99
N PRO A 146 3.82 -2.84 -7.03
CA PRO A 146 3.24 -2.94 -8.37
C PRO A 146 2.03 -3.88 -8.40
N GLU A 147 0.91 -3.38 -8.91
CA GLU A 147 -0.23 -4.22 -9.26
C GLU A 147 -0.28 -4.53 -10.75
N TRP A 148 -0.84 -5.69 -11.07
CA TRP A 148 -0.82 -6.25 -12.43
C TRP A 148 -2.21 -6.69 -12.85
N LEU A 149 -2.58 -6.42 -14.12
CA LEU A 149 -3.84 -6.91 -14.67
C LEU A 149 -3.88 -8.45 -14.67
N PRO A 150 -4.95 -9.07 -14.16
CA PRO A 150 -5.01 -10.51 -13.97
C PRO A 150 -5.19 -11.27 -15.29
N GLY A 151 -4.46 -12.37 -15.43
CA GLY A 151 -4.65 -13.33 -16.52
C GLY A 151 -4.29 -12.83 -17.91
N ILE A 152 -3.46 -11.78 -18.02
CA ILE A 152 -2.90 -11.27 -19.28
C ILE A 152 -1.40 -11.56 -19.40
N GLN A 153 -0.92 -11.76 -20.63
CA GLN A 153 0.50 -11.96 -20.94
C GLN A 153 0.89 -11.17 -22.20
N PRO A 154 2.08 -10.54 -22.22
CA PRO A 154 2.98 -10.30 -21.08
C PRO A 154 2.30 -9.51 -19.93
N PRO A 155 2.84 -9.55 -18.70
CA PRO A 155 2.26 -8.84 -17.56
C PRO A 155 2.09 -7.34 -17.86
N VAL A 156 0.95 -6.77 -17.45
CA VAL A 156 0.62 -5.35 -17.63
C VAL A 156 0.47 -4.71 -16.26
N GLN A 157 1.34 -3.74 -15.95
CA GLN A 157 1.35 -3.02 -14.68
C GLN A 157 0.27 -1.94 -14.68
N LEU A 158 -0.37 -1.73 -13.53
CA LEU A 158 -1.31 -0.64 -13.32
C LEU A 158 -0.61 0.52 -12.61
N LEU A 159 -0.61 1.70 -13.23
CA LEU A 159 -0.12 2.93 -12.62
C LEU A 159 -1.28 3.88 -12.38
N SER A 160 -1.29 4.49 -11.20
CA SER A 160 -2.25 5.54 -10.83
C SER A 160 -1.78 6.90 -11.33
N VAL A 161 -2.71 7.71 -11.82
CA VAL A 161 -2.52 9.14 -12.08
C VAL A 161 -3.18 9.92 -10.96
N LYS A 162 -2.37 10.51 -10.08
CA LYS A 162 -2.82 11.25 -8.90
C LYS A 162 -2.67 12.76 -9.13
N PRO A 163 -3.78 13.51 -9.28
CA PRO A 163 -3.72 14.96 -9.45
C PRO A 163 -3.17 15.65 -8.20
N VAL A 164 -2.19 16.54 -8.37
CA VAL A 164 -1.54 17.28 -7.28
C VAL A 164 -1.40 18.76 -7.59
N TYR A 165 -1.45 19.57 -6.54
CA TYR A 165 -1.14 20.99 -6.65
C TYR A 165 0.35 21.17 -6.92
N LYS A 166 0.75 22.19 -7.69
CA LYS A 166 2.16 22.54 -7.85
C LYS A 166 2.91 22.71 -6.53
N SER A 167 2.28 23.31 -5.52
CA SER A 167 2.86 23.45 -4.19
C SER A 167 3.14 22.12 -3.50
N GLU A 168 2.38 21.07 -3.83
CA GLU A 168 2.61 19.71 -3.35
C GLU A 168 3.69 19.02 -4.19
N ALA A 169 3.61 19.13 -5.52
CA ALA A 169 4.56 18.52 -6.46
C ALA A 169 6.02 18.90 -6.14
N ASP A 170 6.29 20.17 -5.86
CA ASP A 170 7.63 20.66 -5.49
C ASP A 170 8.19 19.98 -4.23
N ILE A 171 7.31 19.49 -3.35
CA ILE A 171 7.69 18.81 -2.11
C ILE A 171 7.77 17.31 -2.35
N ILE A 172 6.82 16.74 -3.11
CA ILE A 172 6.78 15.33 -3.52
C ILE A 172 8.08 14.96 -4.25
N GLU A 173 8.62 15.85 -5.09
CA GLU A 173 9.91 15.63 -5.76
C GLU A 173 11.06 15.33 -4.77
N GLY A 174 10.99 15.89 -3.56
CA GLY A 174 11.99 15.68 -2.51
C GLY A 174 11.71 14.51 -1.56
N ILE A 175 10.44 14.11 -1.39
CA ILE A 175 10.04 13.08 -0.41
C ILE A 175 9.67 11.74 -1.05
N GLY A 176 9.32 11.73 -2.34
CA GLY A 176 8.86 10.54 -3.05
C GLY A 176 7.37 10.26 -2.89
N ASP A 177 6.84 9.40 -3.77
CA ASP A 177 5.43 8.99 -3.82
C ASP A 177 4.99 8.20 -2.59
N ILE A 178 5.82 7.28 -2.09
CA ILE A 178 5.54 6.49 -0.87
C ILE A 178 5.26 7.41 0.33
N GLU A 179 6.15 8.37 0.58
CA GLU A 179 6.07 9.25 1.75
C GLU A 179 4.91 10.25 1.63
N VAL A 180 4.61 10.78 0.44
CA VAL A 180 3.42 11.63 0.29
C VAL A 180 2.12 10.84 0.47
N CYS A 181 2.06 9.60 -0.01
CA CYS A 181 0.90 8.73 0.20
C CYS A 181 0.68 8.45 1.69
N ARG A 182 1.75 8.16 2.43
CA ARG A 182 1.69 8.02 3.89
C ARG A 182 1.17 9.30 4.57
N ARG A 183 1.65 10.48 4.17
CA ARG A 183 1.19 11.77 4.73
C ARG A 183 -0.26 12.08 4.40
N PHE A 184 -0.67 11.90 3.15
CA PHE A 184 -2.05 12.12 2.73
C PHE A 184 -2.99 11.20 3.51
N ARG A 185 -2.62 9.92 3.69
CA ARG A 185 -3.37 8.97 4.52
C ARG A 185 -3.49 9.48 5.96
N ASN A 186 -2.39 9.84 6.61
CA ASN A 186 -2.39 10.31 8.01
C ASN A 186 -3.20 11.59 8.23
N GLU A 187 -3.30 12.46 7.24
CA GLU A 187 -4.10 13.69 7.30
C GLU A 187 -5.54 13.49 6.79
N GLY A 188 -5.94 12.28 6.42
CA GLY A 188 -7.26 11.98 5.86
C GLY A 188 -7.52 12.67 4.51
N ILE A 189 -6.46 12.94 3.74
CA ILE A 189 -6.52 13.63 2.45
C ILE A 189 -6.78 12.59 1.36
N ASN A 190 -7.98 12.64 0.79
CA ASN A 190 -8.32 11.85 -0.39
C ASN A 190 -7.75 12.49 -1.66
N TRP A 191 -6.83 11.81 -2.34
CA TRP A 191 -6.25 12.20 -3.62
C TRP A 191 -7.30 12.47 -4.70
N ASP A 192 -8.33 11.62 -4.72
CA ASP A 192 -9.29 11.51 -5.80
C ASP A 192 -10.43 12.52 -5.67
N ASN A 193 -10.41 13.34 -4.59
CA ASN A 193 -11.35 14.43 -4.36
C ASN A 193 -10.96 15.69 -5.14
N PRO A 194 -11.70 16.08 -6.19
CA PRO A 194 -11.36 17.26 -6.99
C PRO A 194 -11.57 18.58 -6.23
N LYS A 195 -12.35 18.57 -5.13
CA LYS A 195 -12.66 19.73 -4.30
C LYS A 195 -11.66 19.95 -3.16
N ARG A 196 -10.74 19.01 -2.89
CA ARG A 196 -9.79 19.10 -1.77
C ARG A 196 -8.97 20.39 -1.84
N SER A 197 -8.54 20.88 -0.68
CA SER A 197 -7.58 21.98 -0.61
C SER A 197 -6.14 21.45 -0.74
N PRO A 198 -5.16 22.31 -1.09
CA PRO A 198 -3.76 21.90 -1.07
C PRO A 198 -3.33 21.44 0.32
N ALA A 199 -2.64 20.32 0.38
CA ALA A 199 -2.00 19.79 1.58
C ALA A 199 -0.81 20.67 1.97
N ASN A 200 -0.58 20.84 3.27
CA ASN A 200 0.59 21.55 3.75
C ASN A 200 1.77 20.58 3.97
N LEU A 201 2.39 20.16 2.88
CA LEU A 201 3.49 19.18 2.93
C LEU A 201 4.81 19.76 3.48
N GLN A 202 4.92 21.09 3.68
CA GLN A 202 6.12 21.73 4.27
C GLN A 202 6.19 21.60 5.79
N VAL A 203 5.05 21.36 6.45
CA VAL A 203 5.03 21.13 7.89
C VAL A 203 5.36 19.67 8.14
N LEU A 204 6.66 19.39 8.14
CA LEU A 204 7.19 18.31 8.94
C LEU A 204 6.93 18.64 10.41
N PRO A 205 6.55 17.68 11.27
CA PRO A 205 7.45 17.30 12.33
C PRO A 205 8.62 16.57 11.65
N THR A 206 9.81 17.16 11.64
CA THR A 206 11.06 16.47 11.29
C THR A 206 11.16 15.17 12.09
N ILE A 207 11.94 14.15 11.69
CA ILE A 207 12.19 12.98 12.57
C ILE A 207 12.61 13.45 13.97
N VAL A 208 13.35 14.56 14.04
CA VAL A 208 13.68 15.28 15.28
C VAL A 208 12.47 15.90 15.97
N GLU A 209 11.51 16.53 15.29
CA GLU A 209 10.25 17.01 15.88
C GLU A 209 9.23 15.89 16.15
N PHE A 210 9.33 14.72 15.50
CA PHE A 210 8.58 13.51 15.80
C PHE A 210 9.16 12.85 17.05
N GLU A 211 10.49 12.84 17.18
CA GLU A 211 11.21 12.48 18.41
C GLU A 211 11.03 13.51 19.52
N GLU A 212 10.97 14.82 19.25
CA GLU A 212 10.69 15.88 20.23
C GLU A 212 9.21 15.92 20.59
N ARG A 213 8.26 15.65 19.66
CA ARG A 213 6.84 15.40 20.01
C ARG A 213 6.69 14.11 20.81
N ARG A 214 7.40 13.02 20.45
CA ARG A 214 7.54 11.80 21.29
C ARG A 214 8.18 12.10 22.64
N SER A 215 9.13 13.03 22.71
CA SER A 215 9.86 13.42 23.93
C SER A 215 9.01 14.33 24.82
N VAL A 216 8.17 15.18 24.21
CA VAL A 216 7.15 16.01 24.89
C VAL A 216 5.97 15.16 25.38
N MET A 217 5.75 13.97 24.81
CA MET A 217 4.73 12.98 25.20
C MET A 217 5.33 11.75 25.93
N ALA A 218 6.59 11.81 26.36
CA ALA A 218 7.36 10.63 26.76
C ALA A 218 6.73 9.80 27.89
N GLY A 219 6.46 8.54 27.56
CA GLY A 219 6.21 7.42 28.47
C GLY A 219 4.76 7.21 28.91
N THR A 220 3.99 8.28 29.08
CA THR A 220 2.57 8.17 29.49
C THR A 220 1.63 8.11 28.29
N ASP A 221 1.98 8.78 27.19
CA ASP A 221 1.13 8.90 26.01
C ASP A 221 1.07 7.61 25.19
N VAL A 222 2.21 7.02 24.80
CA VAL A 222 2.26 5.79 23.99
C VAL A 222 1.48 4.63 24.63
N LYS A 223 1.64 4.43 25.94
CA LYS A 223 0.92 3.35 26.65
C LYS A 223 -0.60 3.61 26.64
N THR A 224 -1.02 4.85 26.85
CA THR A 224 -2.44 5.23 26.82
C THR A 224 -3.01 5.11 25.41
N THR A 225 -2.27 5.52 24.38
CA THR A 225 -2.68 5.40 22.98
C THR A 225 -2.84 3.93 22.58
N ILE A 226 -1.85 3.08 22.86
CA ILE A 226 -1.95 1.63 22.62
C ILE A 226 -3.13 1.02 23.38
N GLN A 227 -3.37 1.46 24.63
CA GLN A 227 -4.52 1.00 25.40
C GLN A 227 -5.86 1.39 24.75
N ASN A 228 -5.98 2.61 24.23
CA ASN A 228 -7.17 3.09 23.56
C ASN A 228 -7.42 2.33 22.26
N ILE A 229 -6.38 2.16 21.43
CA ILE A 229 -6.47 1.39 20.18
C ILE A 229 -6.94 -0.05 20.46
N TRP A 230 -6.39 -0.71 21.48
CA TRP A 230 -6.85 -2.06 21.86
C TRP A 230 -8.30 -2.06 22.38
N ASN A 231 -8.75 -1.00 23.05
CA ASN A 231 -10.14 -0.91 23.49
C ASN A 231 -11.09 -0.80 22.29
N ASP A 232 -10.74 0.00 21.30
CA ASP A 232 -11.50 0.16 20.06
C ASP A 232 -11.53 -1.17 19.28
N ILE A 233 -10.39 -1.86 19.12
CA ILE A 233 -10.32 -3.19 18.49
C ILE A 233 -11.21 -4.20 19.22
N LYS A 234 -11.19 -4.23 20.56
CA LYS A 234 -12.04 -5.15 21.35
C LYS A 234 -13.52 -4.81 21.23
N GLU A 235 -13.88 -3.53 21.15
CA GLU A 235 -15.26 -3.10 20.92
C GLU A 235 -15.72 -3.63 19.56
N TRP A 236 -14.91 -3.43 18.51
CA TRP A 236 -15.21 -3.96 17.18
C TRP A 236 -15.31 -5.50 17.17
N TYR A 237 -14.39 -6.24 17.83
CA TYR A 237 -14.48 -7.70 17.93
C TYR A 237 -15.72 -8.17 18.70
N THR A 238 -16.17 -7.43 19.70
CA THR A 238 -17.39 -7.77 20.45
C THR A 238 -18.62 -7.78 19.54
N GLU A 239 -18.66 -6.88 18.56
CA GLU A 239 -19.77 -6.75 17.62
C GLU A 239 -19.65 -7.67 16.41
N ASN A 240 -18.43 -7.91 15.93
CA ASN A 240 -18.19 -8.53 14.62
C ASN A 240 -17.47 -9.88 14.67
N ALA A 241 -16.59 -10.12 15.66
CA ALA A 241 -15.66 -11.26 15.69
C ALA A 241 -15.49 -11.85 17.10
N SER A 242 -16.59 -12.21 17.77
CA SER A 242 -16.56 -12.54 19.20
C SER A 242 -15.66 -13.72 19.56
N SER A 243 -15.45 -14.67 18.63
CA SER A 243 -14.53 -15.81 18.80
C SER A 243 -13.07 -15.38 18.95
N LEU A 244 -12.65 -14.29 18.31
CA LEU A 244 -11.28 -13.77 18.40
C LEU A 244 -11.02 -13.13 19.76
N LEU A 245 -12.04 -12.51 20.35
CA LEU A 245 -11.96 -11.95 21.69
C LEU A 245 -11.70 -13.05 22.75
N GLU A 246 -12.23 -14.26 22.55
CA GLU A 246 -11.99 -15.39 23.45
C GLU A 246 -10.54 -15.90 23.39
N ASN A 247 -9.87 -15.72 22.25
CA ASN A 247 -8.48 -16.14 22.04
C ASN A 247 -7.46 -15.09 22.46
N LEU A 248 -7.88 -13.83 22.63
CA LEU A 248 -7.01 -12.72 23.00
C LEU A 248 -6.42 -12.94 24.40
N LYS A 249 -5.14 -13.32 24.45
CA LYS A 249 -4.46 -13.65 25.71
C LYS A 249 -4.21 -12.42 26.57
N ASP A 250 -4.23 -12.62 27.88
CA ASP A 250 -3.78 -11.62 28.85
C ASP A 250 -2.32 -11.21 28.60
N GLY A 251 -2.00 -9.95 28.90
CA GLY A 251 -0.69 -9.39 28.67
C GLY A 251 0.43 -10.03 29.48
N VAL A 252 1.66 -9.90 28.96
CA VAL A 252 2.88 -10.44 29.57
C VAL A 252 3.41 -9.55 30.70
N SER A 253 4.10 -10.18 31.64
CA SER A 253 4.81 -9.49 32.72
C SER A 253 6.13 -8.85 32.27
N ASP A 254 6.62 -7.89 33.06
CA ASP A 254 7.96 -7.32 32.86
C ASP A 254 9.09 -8.36 32.96
N GLN A 255 8.87 -9.46 33.68
CA GLN A 255 9.85 -10.54 33.78
C GLN A 255 9.94 -11.32 32.47
N GLU A 256 8.80 -11.71 31.90
CA GLU A 256 8.75 -12.42 30.62
C GLU A 256 9.37 -11.60 29.49
N LEU A 257 9.12 -10.28 29.46
CA LEU A 257 9.76 -9.38 28.50
C LEU A 257 11.27 -9.34 28.66
N ARG A 258 11.79 -9.22 29.89
CA ARG A 258 13.24 -9.21 30.14
C ARG A 258 13.89 -10.54 29.73
N GLU A 259 13.26 -11.66 30.05
CA GLU A 259 13.75 -12.98 29.66
C GLU A 259 13.74 -13.17 28.14
N PHE A 260 12.73 -12.63 27.45
CA PHE A 260 12.70 -12.59 25.99
C PHE A 260 13.87 -11.75 25.43
N GLU A 261 14.00 -10.50 25.88
CA GLU A 261 15.04 -9.55 25.42
C GLU A 261 16.46 -10.11 25.65
N GLU A 262 16.68 -10.79 26.78
CA GLU A 262 17.95 -11.49 27.06
C GLU A 262 18.23 -12.63 26.07
N ARG A 263 17.21 -13.39 25.66
CA ARG A 263 17.34 -14.52 24.73
C ARG A 263 17.59 -14.06 23.29
N VAL A 264 16.94 -12.98 22.85
CA VAL A 264 17.16 -12.42 21.51
C VAL A 264 18.38 -11.49 21.44
N GLY A 265 18.81 -10.93 22.58
CA GLY A 265 19.94 -10.00 22.67
C GLY A 265 19.60 -8.57 22.20
N LEU A 266 18.32 -8.21 22.20
CA LEU A 266 17.78 -6.95 21.68
C LEU A 266 16.72 -6.42 22.65
N ALA A 267 16.68 -5.09 22.82
CA ALA A 267 15.59 -4.44 23.55
C ALA A 267 14.41 -4.22 22.60
N LEU A 268 13.22 -4.64 23.00
CA LEU A 268 12.01 -4.41 22.22
C LEU A 268 11.59 -2.93 22.27
N PRO A 269 10.98 -2.40 21.19
CA PRO A 269 10.39 -1.06 21.20
C PRO A 269 9.34 -0.87 22.29
N ASP A 270 9.22 0.35 22.82
CA ASP A 270 8.34 0.65 23.95
C ASP A 270 6.84 0.52 23.63
N ASP A 271 6.44 0.85 22.41
CA ASP A 271 5.09 0.66 21.88
C ASP A 271 4.72 -0.83 21.77
N TYR A 272 5.63 -1.66 21.26
CA TYR A 272 5.41 -3.09 21.18
C TYR A 272 5.33 -3.75 22.57
N LYS A 273 6.24 -3.37 23.48
CA LYS A 273 6.15 -3.81 24.89
C LYS A 273 4.85 -3.34 25.55
N ALA A 274 4.38 -2.13 25.26
CA ALA A 274 3.11 -1.64 25.78
C ALA A 274 1.94 -2.50 25.29
N SER A 275 1.95 -2.89 24.02
CA SER A 275 0.93 -3.78 23.43
C SER A 275 0.96 -5.18 24.07
N LEU A 276 2.14 -5.80 24.14
CA LEU A 276 2.31 -7.13 24.74
C LEU A 276 1.89 -7.19 26.22
N LYS A 277 2.07 -6.09 26.96
CA LYS A 277 1.62 -5.97 28.36
C LYS A 277 0.10 -5.88 28.52
N LEU A 278 -0.63 -5.58 27.44
CA LEU A 278 -2.09 -5.62 27.42
C LEU A 278 -2.58 -6.96 26.91
N HIS A 279 -2.03 -7.40 25.78
CA HIS A 279 -2.47 -8.60 25.08
C HIS A 279 -1.29 -9.39 24.50
N ASN A 280 -1.17 -10.66 24.91
CA ASN A 280 -0.08 -11.56 24.51
C ASN A 280 -0.41 -12.36 23.23
N GLY A 281 -0.88 -11.65 22.19
CA GLY A 281 -1.18 -12.22 20.88
C GLY A 281 -2.09 -13.44 20.90
N ASP A 282 -1.83 -14.35 19.95
CA ASP A 282 -2.64 -15.51 19.56
C ASP A 282 -4.03 -15.12 19.06
N VAL A 283 -4.07 -14.05 18.27
CA VAL A 283 -5.27 -13.46 17.68
C VAL A 283 -4.93 -12.96 16.28
N TYR A 284 -5.90 -12.93 15.37
CA TYR A 284 -5.68 -12.33 14.06
C TYR A 284 -5.74 -10.81 14.14
N ILE A 285 -4.72 -10.13 13.58
CA ILE A 285 -4.73 -8.70 13.29
C ILE A 285 -4.35 -8.54 11.82
N HIS A 286 -5.11 -7.74 11.08
CA HIS A 286 -5.25 -7.88 9.63
C HIS A 286 -5.59 -9.34 9.28
N ASP A 287 -4.93 -9.93 8.27
CA ASP A 287 -5.00 -11.33 7.87
C ASP A 287 -3.85 -12.20 8.45
N TYR A 288 -3.08 -11.66 9.40
CA TYR A 288 -1.97 -12.34 10.06
C TYR A 288 -2.31 -12.76 11.49
N ASN A 289 -1.77 -13.90 11.93
CA ASN A 289 -1.79 -14.27 13.33
C ASN A 289 -0.76 -13.43 14.11
N TYR A 290 -1.24 -12.54 14.97
CA TYR A 290 -0.42 -11.81 15.93
C TYR A 290 0.14 -12.80 16.95
N LEU A 291 1.46 -12.99 16.96
CA LEU A 291 2.10 -14.01 17.76
C LEU A 291 2.14 -13.63 19.24
N SER A 292 1.87 -14.61 20.09
CA SER A 292 2.28 -14.53 21.50
C SER A 292 3.80 -14.39 21.64
N LEU A 293 4.29 -13.86 22.76
CA LEU A 293 5.72 -13.66 23.03
C LEU A 293 6.55 -14.96 22.85
N ASP A 294 5.98 -16.10 23.27
CA ASP A 294 6.59 -17.42 23.03
C ASP A 294 6.59 -17.79 21.54
N GLY A 295 5.52 -17.47 20.81
CA GLY A 295 5.42 -17.62 19.36
C GLY A 295 6.49 -16.84 18.62
N VAL A 296 6.64 -15.56 18.94
CA VAL A 296 7.69 -14.67 18.43
C VAL A 296 9.06 -15.28 18.63
N LEU A 297 9.36 -15.72 19.86
CA LEU A 297 10.65 -16.29 20.18
C LEU A 297 10.92 -17.58 19.41
N ASN A 298 9.93 -18.48 19.35
CA ASN A 298 10.03 -19.74 18.62
C ASN A 298 10.26 -19.49 17.13
N ARG A 299 9.55 -18.53 16.53
CA ARG A 299 9.71 -18.16 15.12
C ARG A 299 11.10 -17.56 14.88
N TRP A 300 11.53 -16.63 15.72
CA TRP A 300 12.86 -16.02 15.65
C TRP A 300 13.99 -17.07 15.76
N LEU A 301 13.92 -17.99 16.73
CA LEU A 301 14.89 -19.06 16.89
C LEU A 301 14.95 -19.99 15.67
N ARG A 302 13.80 -20.30 15.04
CA ARG A 302 13.75 -21.08 13.81
C ARG A 302 14.41 -20.36 12.64
N MET A 303 14.11 -19.07 12.45
CA MET A 303 14.71 -18.26 11.39
C MET A 303 16.22 -18.10 11.59
N LYS A 304 16.66 -17.82 12.82
CA LYS A 304 18.08 -17.77 13.18
C LYS A 304 18.79 -19.09 12.87
N LYS A 305 18.23 -20.22 13.33
CA LYS A 305 18.81 -21.54 13.06
C LYS A 305 18.90 -21.83 11.55
N MET A 306 17.84 -21.55 10.81
CA MET A 306 17.81 -21.73 9.35
C MET A 306 18.88 -20.87 8.65
N SER A 307 19.09 -19.63 9.13
CA SER A 307 20.16 -18.76 8.63
C SER A 307 21.55 -19.31 8.95
N GLU A 308 21.78 -19.78 10.18
CA GLU A 308 23.07 -20.35 10.61
C GLU A 308 23.42 -21.66 9.89
N GLU A 309 22.41 -22.43 9.49
CA GLU A 309 22.53 -23.66 8.70
C GLU A 309 22.63 -23.41 7.19
N GLY A 310 22.66 -22.15 6.74
CA GLY A 310 22.80 -21.79 5.32
C GLY A 310 21.51 -21.95 4.50
N GLY A 311 20.34 -22.03 5.13
CA GLY A 311 19.03 -22.23 4.46
C GLY A 311 18.60 -21.11 3.50
N PHE A 312 19.33 -19.99 3.52
CA PHE A 312 19.12 -18.84 2.64
C PHE A 312 20.25 -18.61 1.63
N GLU A 313 21.28 -19.46 1.63
CA GLU A 313 22.38 -19.34 0.67
C GLU A 313 21.86 -19.43 -0.77
N GLY A 314 22.25 -18.46 -1.61
CA GLY A 314 21.83 -18.39 -3.01
C GLY A 314 20.39 -17.92 -3.24
N ARG A 315 19.66 -17.49 -2.19
CA ARG A 315 18.40 -16.77 -2.38
C ARG A 315 18.68 -15.31 -2.74
N GLU A 316 17.90 -14.79 -3.69
CA GLU A 316 17.95 -13.39 -4.10
C GLU A 316 16.76 -12.66 -3.48
N VAL A 317 17.00 -11.48 -2.91
CA VAL A 317 15.93 -10.57 -2.49
C VAL A 317 15.35 -9.91 -3.74
N PHE A 318 14.06 -10.05 -3.96
CA PHE A 318 13.40 -9.62 -5.19
C PHE A 318 13.17 -8.10 -5.22
N GLU A 319 12.89 -7.50 -4.07
CA GLU A 319 12.66 -6.07 -3.90
C GLU A 319 13.81 -5.48 -3.07
N ALA A 320 14.56 -4.54 -3.65
CA ALA A 320 15.63 -3.91 -2.91
C ALA A 320 15.04 -3.07 -1.76
N GLY A 321 15.64 -3.14 -0.58
CA GLY A 321 15.24 -2.35 0.58
C GLY A 321 15.53 -0.85 0.49
N GLU A 322 16.01 -0.36 -0.66
CA GLU A 322 16.28 1.06 -0.98
C GLU A 322 17.01 1.88 0.10
N GLY A 323 17.89 1.25 0.89
CA GLY A 323 18.60 1.90 2.01
C GLY A 323 17.81 1.99 3.30
N ILE A 324 16.54 1.60 3.30
CA ILE A 324 15.65 1.56 4.46
C ILE A 324 15.87 0.26 5.27
N ILE A 325 15.82 -0.89 4.59
CA ILE A 325 16.09 -2.20 5.22
C ILE A 325 17.31 -2.87 4.58
N GLN A 326 18.00 -3.69 5.37
CA GLN A 326 19.18 -4.41 4.86
C GLN A 326 18.78 -5.43 3.79
N ASN A 327 19.51 -5.44 2.66
CA ASN A 327 19.33 -6.40 1.56
C ASN A 327 19.90 -7.80 1.89
N THR A 328 19.33 -8.46 2.89
CA THR A 328 19.64 -9.85 3.30
C THR A 328 18.34 -10.65 3.43
N TRP A 329 18.38 -11.97 3.23
CA TRP A 329 17.17 -12.78 3.40
C TRP A 329 16.67 -12.84 4.85
N TRP A 330 17.60 -12.78 5.80
CA TRP A 330 17.29 -12.74 7.22
C TRP A 330 18.36 -11.95 7.98
N HIS A 331 17.93 -11.22 9.01
CA HIS A 331 18.81 -10.55 9.96
C HIS A 331 18.36 -10.87 11.40
N PRO A 332 19.27 -11.19 12.35
CA PRO A 332 18.90 -11.45 13.75
C PRO A 332 18.22 -10.28 14.45
N GLY A 333 18.36 -9.06 13.91
CA GLY A 333 17.67 -7.84 14.32
C GLY A 333 16.18 -7.78 13.97
N TRP A 334 15.66 -8.73 13.19
CA TRP A 334 14.27 -8.72 12.77
C TRP A 334 13.43 -9.57 13.71
N ILE A 335 12.50 -8.95 14.44
CA ILE A 335 11.65 -9.61 15.43
C ILE A 335 10.27 -9.92 14.79
N PRO A 336 9.96 -11.19 14.48
CA PRO A 336 8.72 -11.55 13.80
C PRO A 336 7.54 -11.53 14.78
N PHE A 337 6.66 -10.54 14.67
CA PHE A 337 5.53 -10.39 15.59
C PHE A 337 4.22 -10.93 15.01
N ALA A 338 4.13 -11.15 13.70
CA ALA A 338 2.96 -11.76 13.08
C ALA A 338 3.37 -12.75 11.98
N GLU A 339 2.53 -13.76 11.72
CA GLU A 339 2.73 -14.75 10.66
C GLU A 339 1.42 -15.15 9.99
N ASP A 340 1.47 -15.46 8.71
CA ASP A 340 0.34 -16.04 7.99
C ASP A 340 0.47 -17.58 7.91
N GLY A 341 -0.54 -18.23 7.35
CA GLY A 341 -0.50 -19.68 7.05
C GLY A 341 0.45 -20.07 5.92
N GLY A 342 0.90 -19.10 5.12
CA GLY A 342 1.80 -19.25 3.98
C GLY A 342 3.29 -19.27 4.33
N GLY A 343 3.64 -18.88 5.56
CA GLY A 343 5.02 -18.75 6.03
C GLY A 343 5.62 -17.35 5.86
N ASN A 344 4.81 -16.36 5.48
CA ASN A 344 5.16 -14.95 5.47
C ASN A 344 5.16 -14.42 6.91
N LEU A 345 5.99 -13.41 7.15
CA LEU A 345 6.13 -12.79 8.47
C LEU A 345 6.00 -11.29 8.37
N ILE A 346 5.51 -10.68 9.43
CA ILE A 346 5.65 -9.26 9.68
C ILE A 346 6.63 -9.09 10.84
N CYS A 347 7.66 -8.28 10.62
CA CYS A 347 8.77 -8.13 11.55
C CYS A 347 8.93 -6.67 11.99
N ILE A 348 9.35 -6.49 13.24
CA ILE A 348 9.94 -5.23 13.72
C ILE A 348 11.44 -5.27 13.38
N ASP A 349 11.91 -4.24 12.67
CA ASP A 349 13.31 -4.09 12.30
C ASP A 349 14.11 -3.33 13.37
N MET A 350 14.92 -4.07 14.13
CA MET A 350 15.84 -3.50 15.12
C MET A 350 17.24 -3.22 14.54
N ALA A 351 17.44 -3.46 13.24
CA ALA A 351 18.71 -3.26 12.55
C ALA A 351 18.47 -2.78 11.10
N PRO A 352 17.85 -1.60 10.92
CA PRO A 352 17.62 -1.02 9.60
C PRO A 352 18.94 -0.71 8.87
N ASP A 353 18.82 -0.40 7.58
CA ASP A 353 19.94 0.15 6.79
C ASP A 353 20.01 1.69 6.97
N ALA A 354 20.91 2.36 6.27
CA ALA A 354 21.33 3.74 6.54
C ALA A 354 20.19 4.79 6.60
N ASP A 355 19.13 4.59 5.82
CA ASP A 355 17.99 5.49 5.69
C ASP A 355 16.74 4.98 6.46
N GLY A 356 16.85 3.85 7.17
CA GLY A 356 15.75 3.29 7.95
C GLY A 356 15.71 3.74 9.41
N VAL A 357 14.66 3.33 10.12
CA VAL A 357 14.33 3.72 11.49
C VAL A 357 14.27 2.49 12.39
N VAL A 358 14.96 2.52 13.52
CA VAL A 358 14.93 1.41 14.48
C VAL A 358 13.51 1.26 15.04
N GLY A 359 12.94 0.07 14.90
CA GLY A 359 11.58 -0.24 15.30
C GLY A 359 10.54 -0.13 14.18
N GLN A 360 10.94 0.20 12.95
CA GLN A 360 10.06 0.16 11.78
C GLN A 360 9.55 -1.25 11.50
N ILE A 361 8.48 -1.35 10.71
CA ILE A 361 7.92 -2.64 10.31
C ILE A 361 8.42 -3.01 8.91
N LEU A 362 8.67 -4.30 8.69
CA LEU A 362 8.95 -4.87 7.38
C LEU A 362 8.11 -6.11 7.14
N ASN A 363 7.84 -6.40 5.87
CA ASN A 363 7.18 -7.61 5.42
C ASN A 363 8.23 -8.60 4.95
N MET A 364 8.10 -9.87 5.31
CA MET A 364 9.01 -10.94 4.93
C MET A 364 8.24 -12.00 4.17
N GLU A 365 8.31 -11.93 2.85
CA GLU A 365 7.66 -12.89 1.97
C GLU A 365 8.51 -14.16 1.83
N LEU A 366 7.89 -15.33 2.00
CA LEU A 366 8.56 -16.63 1.91
C LEU A 366 9.29 -16.83 0.57
N ARG A 367 8.77 -16.22 -0.50
CA ARG A 367 9.27 -16.38 -1.88
C ARG A 367 10.12 -15.20 -2.36
N SER A 368 9.77 -13.98 -1.95
CA SER A 368 10.38 -12.75 -2.46
C SER A 368 11.45 -12.16 -1.53
N GLY A 369 11.45 -12.57 -0.25
CA GLY A 369 12.35 -12.03 0.76
C GLY A 369 11.75 -10.81 1.48
N PRO A 370 12.57 -10.02 2.18
CA PRO A 370 12.10 -8.79 2.83
C PRO A 370 11.63 -7.74 1.83
N GLY A 371 10.61 -6.98 2.23
CA GLY A 371 10.14 -5.76 1.59
C GLY A 371 9.88 -4.67 2.64
N VAL A 372 9.99 -3.42 2.21
CA VAL A 372 9.70 -2.25 3.06
C VAL A 372 8.18 -2.16 3.27
N SER A 373 7.73 -1.92 4.51
CA SER A 373 6.32 -1.58 4.77
C SER A 373 6.15 -0.07 4.96
N GLU A 374 4.91 0.42 5.00
CA GLU A 374 4.64 1.83 5.26
C GLU A 374 4.80 2.28 6.72
N TYR A 375 4.97 1.34 7.66
CA TYR A 375 4.93 1.66 9.10
C TYR A 375 6.32 1.83 9.68
N THR A 376 6.50 2.93 10.40
CA THR A 376 7.76 3.25 11.09
C THR A 376 7.75 2.81 12.56
N SER A 377 6.66 2.23 13.04
CA SER A 377 6.52 1.71 14.40
C SER A 377 5.39 0.69 14.52
N PHE A 378 5.39 -0.10 15.61
CA PHE A 378 4.29 -1.01 15.92
C PHE A 378 3.01 -0.25 16.28
N LEU A 379 3.13 0.92 16.89
CA LEU A 379 1.98 1.80 17.16
C LEU A 379 1.24 2.18 15.87
N GLU A 380 1.96 2.64 14.84
CA GLU A 380 1.38 3.01 13.54
C GLU A 380 0.70 1.80 12.87
N TYR A 381 1.34 0.63 12.92
CA TYR A 381 0.75 -0.62 12.42
C TYR A 381 -0.58 -0.95 13.10
N LEU A 382 -0.62 -0.92 14.43
CA LEU A 382 -1.82 -1.26 15.19
C LEU A 382 -2.93 -0.20 15.05
N GLU A 383 -2.57 1.08 14.94
CA GLU A 383 -3.51 2.17 14.71
C GLU A 383 -4.19 2.03 13.34
N HIS A 384 -3.41 1.73 12.29
CA HIS A 384 -3.94 1.54 10.94
C HIS A 384 -4.89 0.34 10.88
N TYR A 385 -4.52 -0.79 11.49
CA TYR A 385 -5.41 -1.94 11.61
C TYR A 385 -6.76 -1.56 12.23
N LYS A 386 -6.74 -0.81 13.33
CA LYS A 386 -7.95 -0.33 13.98
C LYS A 386 -8.76 0.57 13.05
N ASP A 387 -8.15 1.49 12.32
CA ASP A 387 -8.86 2.35 11.36
C ASP A 387 -9.53 1.52 10.24
N ASP A 388 -8.84 0.52 9.69
CA ASP A 388 -9.36 -0.35 8.64
C ASP A 388 -10.58 -1.17 9.08
N LEU A 389 -10.60 -1.62 10.35
CA LEU A 389 -11.77 -2.30 10.92
C LEU A 389 -13.02 -1.40 10.88
N TYR A 390 -12.88 -0.13 11.23
CA TYR A 390 -14.01 0.82 11.23
C TYR A 390 -14.33 1.38 9.84
N ALA A 391 -13.37 1.37 8.91
CA ALA A 391 -13.59 1.69 7.51
C ALA A 391 -14.27 0.55 6.74
N GLY A 392 -14.42 -0.64 7.37
CA GLY A 392 -15.11 -1.78 6.77
C GLY A 392 -14.28 -2.52 5.72
N VAL A 393 -12.95 -2.38 5.76
CA VAL A 393 -11.99 -3.08 4.90
C VAL A 393 -11.99 -4.59 5.17
N TYR A 394 -12.30 -4.99 6.39
CA TYR A 394 -12.32 -6.38 6.82
C TYR A 394 -13.74 -6.94 6.96
N GLU A 395 -13.89 -8.23 6.71
CA GLU A 395 -15.03 -9.02 7.11
C GLU A 395 -14.59 -10.26 7.91
N VAL A 396 -15.56 -10.91 8.56
CA VAL A 396 -15.34 -12.13 9.33
C VAL A 396 -15.93 -13.30 8.57
N ASP A 397 -15.11 -14.28 8.22
CA ASP A 397 -15.57 -15.46 7.48
C ASP A 397 -16.40 -16.43 8.35
N GLU A 398 -16.91 -17.50 7.74
CA GLU A 398 -17.74 -18.49 8.44
C GLU A 398 -17.01 -19.22 9.59
N ASP A 399 -15.68 -19.24 9.55
CA ASP A 399 -14.84 -19.87 10.56
C ASP A 399 -14.37 -18.87 11.65
N GLY A 400 -14.75 -17.60 11.53
CA GLY A 400 -14.43 -16.54 12.48
C GLY A 400 -13.07 -15.88 12.24
N TYR A 401 -12.46 -16.06 11.07
CA TYR A 401 -11.23 -15.38 10.69
C TYR A 401 -11.51 -14.01 10.09
N ILE A 402 -10.60 -13.08 10.33
CA ILE A 402 -10.61 -11.76 9.70
C ILE A 402 -10.00 -11.92 8.32
N ILE A 403 -10.77 -11.57 7.30
CA ILE A 403 -10.33 -11.56 5.91
C ILE A 403 -10.52 -10.16 5.35
N GLU A 404 -9.52 -9.70 4.58
CA GLU A 404 -9.66 -8.48 3.81
C GLU A 404 -10.74 -8.69 2.75
N LYS A 405 -11.66 -7.73 2.62
CA LYS A 405 -12.65 -7.77 1.55
C LYS A 405 -11.92 -7.62 0.23
N LEU A 406 -11.93 -8.69 -0.55
CA LEU A 406 -11.54 -8.63 -1.94
C LEU A 406 -12.69 -7.98 -2.70
N ASP A 407 -12.54 -6.70 -3.04
CA ASP A 407 -13.47 -5.94 -3.88
C ASP A 407 -13.79 -6.66 -5.21
#